data_AF-A0A1I3FGV2-F1
#
_entry.id   AF-A0A1I3FGV2-F1
#
_cell.length_a   1.000
_cell.length_b   1.000
_cell.length_c   1.000
_cell.angle_alpha   90.00
_cell.angle_beta   90.00
_cell.angle_gamma   90.00
#
_symmetry.space_group_name_H-M   'P 1'
#
loop_
_entity.id
_entity.type
_entity.pdbx_description
1 polymer ?
#
loop_
_entity_poly.entity_id
_entity_poly.type
_entity_poly.pdbx_seq_one_letter_code
_entity_poly.pdbx_strand_id
1 'polypeptide(L)'
;MRVTEICPGRVATDIFAHVHGDSAETRANFIEGFELPEAKDIADAIAFAIAAPVAVNVGYIEITPTLQVPGGLSTTRPEGSPKPVLSS
;
A
#
# COMPACT_ATOMS: atom_id res chain seq x y z
N MET A 1 15.83 15.89 19.22
CA MET A 1 15.84 15.07 17.99
C MET A 1 14.53 14.31 17.94
N ARG A 2 13.84 14.31 16.80
CA ARG A 2 12.60 13.56 16.55
C ARG A 2 12.86 12.54 15.45
N VAL A 3 12.17 11.40 15.50
CA VAL A 3 12.27 10.32 14.51
C VAL A 3 10.85 9.85 14.19
N THR A 4 10.53 9.81 12.90
CA THR A 4 9.23 9.37 12.36
C THR A 4 9.48 8.37 11.25
N GLU A 5 8.85 7.20 11.35
CA GLU A 5 8.77 6.23 10.28
C GLU A 5 7.52 6.50 9.42
N ILE A 6 7.67 6.49 8.09
CA ILE A 6 6.59 6.68 7.11
C ILE A 6 6.48 5.40 6.29
N CYS A 7 5.33 4.74 6.37
CA CYS A 7 5.07 3.43 5.77
C CYS A 7 3.92 3.53 4.75
N PRO A 8 4.20 3.96 3.51
CA PRO A 8 3.21 3.97 2.46
C PRO A 8 2.98 2.55 1.88
N GLY A 9 1.73 2.24 1.56
CA GLY A 9 1.32 1.12 0.73
C GLY A 9 1.50 1.44 -0.76
N ARG A 10 0.53 1.06 -1.60
CA ARG A 10 0.58 1.46 -3.02
C ARG A 10 0.35 2.96 -3.16
N VAL A 11 1.22 3.63 -3.92
CA VAL A 11 1.14 5.06 -4.25
C VAL A 11 1.37 5.22 -5.75
N ALA A 12 0.55 6.02 -6.42
CA ALA A 12 0.68 6.32 -7.84
C ALA A 12 1.94 7.16 -8.08
N THR A 13 3.05 6.47 -8.32
CA THR A 13 4.37 7.03 -8.63
C THR A 13 5.05 6.12 -9.66
N ASP A 14 6.24 6.52 -10.10
CA ASP A 14 7.04 5.73 -11.03
C ASP A 14 7.68 4.48 -10.37
N ILE A 15 7.41 4.21 -9.09
CA ILE A 15 8.01 3.07 -8.37
C ILE A 15 7.69 1.72 -9.04
N PHE A 16 6.47 1.55 -9.55
CA PHE A 16 6.09 0.29 -10.20
C PHE A 16 6.80 0.12 -11.54
N ALA A 17 6.98 1.20 -12.31
CA ALA A 17 7.77 1.18 -13.54
C ALA A 17 9.25 0.90 -13.23
N HIS A 18 9.78 1.47 -12.14
CA HIS A 18 11.15 1.25 -11.71
C HIS A 18 11.42 -0.20 -11.27
N VAL A 19 10.47 -0.84 -10.57
CA VAL A 19 10.63 -2.19 -10.02
C VAL A 19 10.25 -3.29 -11.02
N HIS A 20 9.21 -3.06 -11.82
CA HIS A 20 8.62 -4.08 -12.71
C HIS A 20 8.85 -3.79 -14.20
N GLY A 21 9.55 -2.71 -14.53
CA GLY A 21 9.76 -2.24 -15.90
C GLY A 21 8.67 -1.28 -16.37
N ASP A 22 9.07 -0.29 -17.17
CA ASP A 22 8.17 0.73 -17.73
C ASP A 22 7.42 0.18 -18.94
N SER A 23 6.23 -0.37 -18.69
CA SER A 23 5.36 -0.93 -19.72
C SER A 23 3.90 -0.57 -19.46
N ALA A 24 3.10 -0.57 -20.53
CA ALA A 24 1.66 -0.37 -20.42
C ALA A 24 1.01 -1.44 -19.53
N GLU A 25 1.51 -2.68 -19.55
CA GLU A 25 1.05 -3.77 -18.70
C GLU A 25 1.35 -3.50 -17.22
N THR A 26 2.53 -2.99 -16.90
CA THR A 26 2.89 -2.57 -15.53
C THR A 26 1.91 -1.51 -15.03
N ARG A 27 1.63 -0.48 -15.84
CA ARG A 27 0.69 0.58 -15.48
C ARG A 27 -0.72 0.04 -15.27
N ALA A 28 -1.18 -0.84 -16.17
CA ALA A 28 -2.48 -1.48 -16.07
C ALA A 28 -2.64 -2.34 -14.81
N ASN A 29 -1.60 -3.10 -14.44
CA ASN A 29 -1.64 -4.03 -13.32
C ASN A 29 -1.55 -3.36 -11.95
N PHE A 30 -0.85 -2.22 -11.85
CA PHE A 30 -0.51 -1.62 -10.55
C PHE A 30 -1.14 -0.25 -10.30
N ILE A 31 -1.58 0.47 -11.34
CA ILE A 31 -2.12 1.83 -11.19
C ILE A 31 -3.52 1.96 -11.79
N GLU A 32 -3.74 1.54 -13.03
CA GLU A 32 -5.04 1.75 -13.69
C GLU A 32 -6.16 0.98 -13.01
N GLY A 33 -7.31 1.64 -12.84
CA GLY A 33 -8.48 1.04 -12.18
C GLY A 33 -8.40 0.98 -10.65
N PHE A 34 -7.34 1.50 -10.04
CA PHE A 34 -7.21 1.64 -8.58
C PHE A 34 -7.31 3.11 -8.15
N GLU A 35 -8.00 3.35 -7.03
CA GLU A 35 -7.98 4.63 -6.34
C GLU A 35 -6.78 4.64 -5.38
N LEU A 36 -5.64 5.14 -5.86
CA LEU A 36 -4.39 5.18 -5.11
C LEU A 36 -4.10 6.60 -4.60
N PRO A 37 -3.45 6.75 -3.43
CA PRO A 37 -2.79 7.99 -3.05
C PRO A 37 -1.75 8.40 -4.10
N GLU A 38 -1.59 9.70 -4.26
CA GLU A 38 -0.58 10.34 -5.09
C GLU A 38 0.68 10.66 -4.27
N ALA A 39 1.79 10.97 -4.94
CA ALA A 39 3.03 11.40 -4.26
C ALA A 39 2.80 12.59 -3.30
N LYS A 40 1.86 13.47 -3.66
CA LYS A 40 1.50 14.65 -2.85
C LYS A 40 0.89 14.25 -1.50
N ASP A 41 0.08 13.19 -1.45
CA ASP A 41 -0.58 12.76 -0.21
C ASP A 41 0.45 12.28 0.82
N ILE A 42 1.50 11.60 0.35
CA ILE A 42 2.63 11.18 1.20
C ILE A 42 3.42 12.40 1.69
N ALA A 43 3.67 13.37 0.81
CA ALA A 43 4.35 14.61 1.18
C ALA A 43 3.56 15.41 2.23
N ASP A 44 2.24 15.47 2.11
CA ASP A 44 1.36 16.14 3.08
C ASP A 44 1.38 15.42 4.44
N ALA A 45 1.43 14.08 4.47
CA ALA A 45 1.57 13.31 5.70
C ALA A 45 2.92 13.57 6.41
N ILE A 46 4.00 13.68 5.62
CA ILE A 46 5.33 14.09 6.15
C ILE A 46 5.25 15.52 6.71
N ALA A 47 4.64 16.45 5.98
CA ALA A 47 4.48 17.83 6.42
C ALA A 47 3.69 17.92 7.74
N PHE A 48 2.63 17.11 7.89
CA PHE A 48 1.88 16.97 9.13
C PHE A 48 2.77 16.52 10.29
N ALA A 49 3.60 15.49 10.12
CA ALA A 49 4.52 15.02 11.15
C ALA A 49 5.56 16.09 11.54
N ILE A 50 6.07 16.83 10.56
CA ILE A 50 7.03 17.91 10.77
C ILE A 50 6.39 19.06 11.55
N ALA A 51 5.15 19.43 11.22
CA ALA A 51 4.41 20.54 11.82
C ALA A 51 3.94 20.29 13.25
N ALA A 52 4.03 19.06 13.77
CA ALA A 52 3.71 18.76 15.16
C ALA A 52 4.57 19.62 16.13
N PRO A 53 4.04 20.02 17.31
CA PRO A 53 4.78 20.81 18.29
C PRO A 53 6.13 20.19 18.63
N VAL A 54 7.12 20.99 19.04
CA VAL A 54 8.50 20.51 19.29
C VAL A 54 8.58 19.38 20.34
N ALA A 55 7.63 19.35 21.28
CA ALA A 55 7.51 18.31 22.31
C ALA A 55 6.82 17.02 21.82
N VAL A 56 6.33 16.99 20.57
CA VAL A 56 5.57 15.88 19.98
C VAL A 56 6.41 15.16 18.94
N ASN A 57 6.57 13.85 19.15
CA ASN A 57 7.15 12.94 18.18
C ASN A 57 6.06 12.04 17.60
N VAL A 58 5.80 12.13 16.29
CA VAL A 58 4.97 11.14 15.60
C VAL A 58 5.87 9.94 15.31
N GLY A 59 5.65 8.81 15.98
CA GLY A 59 6.54 7.66 15.87
C GLY A 59 6.44 6.91 14.53
N TYR A 60 5.22 6.75 14.05
CA TYR A 60 4.89 5.90 12.91
C TYR A 60 3.65 6.43 12.19
N ILE A 61 3.67 6.45 10.86
CA ILE A 61 2.50 6.74 10.03
C ILE A 61 2.39 5.67 8.95
N GLU A 62 1.37 4.83 9.05
CA GLU A 62 0.94 3.94 7.97
C GLU A 62 -0.05 4.66 7.06
N ILE A 63 0.19 4.58 5.76
CA ILE A 63 -0.63 5.25 4.75
C ILE A 63 -0.96 4.22 3.68
N THR A 64 -2.23 3.86 3.55
CA THR A 64 -2.68 2.89 2.55
C THR A 64 -3.84 3.47 1.74
N PRO A 65 -4.00 3.08 0.46
CA PRO A 65 -5.26 3.28 -0.24
C PRO A 65 -6.41 2.73 0.60
N THR A 66 -7.53 3.45 0.64
CA THR A 66 -8.72 3.04 1.42
C THR A 66 -9.28 1.70 0.99
N LEU A 67 -9.09 1.34 -0.29
CA LEU A 67 -9.49 0.06 -0.88
C LEU A 67 -8.38 -0.99 -0.87
N GLN A 68 -7.24 -0.73 -0.23
CA GLN A 68 -6.19 -1.72 -0.08
C GLN A 68 -6.60 -2.78 0.95
N VAL A 69 -6.56 -4.05 0.54
CA VAL A 69 -6.74 -5.20 1.44
C VAL A 69 -5.38 -5.78 1.85
N PRO A 70 -5.22 -6.34 3.06
CA PRO A 70 -4.02 -7.07 3.45
C PRO A 70 -3.71 -8.19 2.46
N GLY A 71 -2.57 -8.10 1.78
CA GLY A 71 -2.09 -9.14 0.87
C GLY A 71 -1.48 -10.32 1.61
N GLY A 72 -1.26 -11.43 0.89
CA GLY A 72 -0.47 -12.57 1.39
C GLY A 72 -1.23 -13.60 2.23
N LEU A 73 -2.52 -13.43 2.46
CA LEU A 73 -3.35 -14.44 3.11
C LEU A 73 -3.83 -15.47 2.07
N SER A 74 -3.12 -16.60 1.99
CA SER A 74 -3.67 -17.81 1.38
C SER A 74 -4.17 -18.73 2.50
N THR A 75 -5.47 -19.02 2.53
CA THR A 75 -6.02 -20.02 3.44
C THR A 75 -5.70 -21.42 2.90
N THR A 76 -4.76 -22.10 3.54
CA THR A 76 -4.47 -23.51 3.23
C THR A 76 -5.62 -24.38 3.73
N ARG A 77 -6.01 -25.40 2.96
CA ARG A 77 -6.95 -26.42 3.44
C ARG A 77 -6.21 -27.44 4.31
N PRO A 78 -6.85 -28.00 5.35
CA PRO A 78 -6.34 -29.20 5.99
C PRO A 78 -6.10 -30.31 4.94
N GLU A 79 -4.98 -31.02 5.04
CA GLU A 79 -4.73 -32.18 4.19
C GLU A 79 -5.88 -33.19 4.29
N GLY A 80 -6.36 -33.69 3.15
CA GLY A 80 -7.48 -34.63 3.08
C GLY A 80 -8.88 -34.01 3.05
N SER A 81 -9.01 -32.68 3.03
CA SER A 81 -10.31 -32.03 2.88
C SER A 81 -10.97 -32.38 1.53
N PRO A 82 -12.23 -32.85 1.49
CA PRO A 82 -12.92 -33.11 0.23
C PRO A 82 -13.02 -31.83 -0.61
N LYS A 83 -12.83 -31.95 -1.94
CA LYS A 83 -13.01 -30.81 -2.85
C LYS A 83 -14.48 -30.39 -2.82
N PRO A 84 -14.80 -29.08 -2.70
CA PRO A 84 -16.16 -28.62 -2.73
C PRO A 84 -16.77 -28.96 -4.10
N VAL A 85 -17.96 -29.55 -4.07
CA VAL A 85 -18.77 -29.76 -5.27
C VAL A 85 -19.32 -28.39 -5.63
N LEU A 86 -18.76 -27.76 -6.66
CA LEU A 86 -19.35 -26.56 -7.24
C LEU A 86 -20.65 -27.01 -7.93
N SER A 87 -21.80 -26.53 -7.46
CA SER A 87 -23.03 -26.64 -8.25
C SER A 87 -22.88 -25.72 -9.46
N SER A 88 -23.00 -26.31 -10.65
CA SER A 88 -23.07 -25.64 -11.95
C SER A 88 -24.11 -24.54 -12.00
#